data_AF-A0A937PCH2-F1
#
_entry.id   AF-A0A937PCH2-F1
#
_cell.length_a   1.000
_cell.length_b   1.000
_cell.length_c   1.000
_cell.angle_alpha   90.00
_cell.angle_beta   90.00
_cell.angle_gamma   90.00
#
_symmetry.space_group_name_H-M   'P 1'
#
loop_
_entity.id
_entity.type
_entity.pdbx_description
1 polymer ?
#
loop_
_entity_poly.entity_id
_entity_poly.type
_entity_poly.pdbx_seq_one_letter_code
_entity_poly.pdbx_strand_id
1 'polypeptide(L)'
;MAFTYYFLEDYINNMYQSDRASGRLFSIFTLLAIIIACVGLFGLASYSTQQRIKEIGIRKVMGSSISKIVLLLSTDFVKLIIGAFLISIPIGILSMKFWLKNFSFSTNISLMIFVYAGLLSLVIALITISYHTIRSASTNPSDTLRHE
;
A
#
# COMPACT_ATOMS: atom_id res chain seq x y z
N MET A 1 21.91 56.43 -7.95
CA MET A 1 22.19 55.00 -8.19
C MET A 1 21.35 54.21 -7.20
N ALA A 2 20.15 53.79 -7.60
CA ALA A 2 19.23 53.07 -6.73
C ALA A 2 19.65 51.60 -6.70
N PHE A 3 20.06 51.11 -5.53
CA PHE A 3 20.34 49.70 -5.33
C PHE A 3 19.01 48.94 -5.37
N THR A 4 18.76 48.24 -6.47
CA THR A 4 17.60 47.36 -6.65
C THR A 4 17.81 46.15 -5.73
N TYR A 5 17.16 46.17 -4.56
CA TYR A 5 17.01 44.99 -3.71
C TYR A 5 16.05 44.02 -4.40
N TYR A 6 16.53 43.26 -5.38
CA TYR A 6 15.89 42.00 -5.72
C TYR A 6 16.17 41.05 -4.56
N PHE A 7 15.19 40.95 -3.65
CA PHE A 7 15.29 40.15 -2.45
C PHE A 7 15.68 38.73 -2.83
N LEU A 8 16.84 38.27 -2.34
CA LEU A 8 17.25 36.87 -2.40
C LEU A 8 16.12 35.95 -1.88
N GLU A 9 15.33 36.46 -0.93
CA GLU A 9 14.12 35.81 -0.42
C GLU A 9 13.04 35.58 -1.48
N ASP A 10 12.79 36.49 -2.41
CA ASP A 10 11.80 36.29 -3.48
C ASP A 10 12.27 35.29 -4.53
N TYR A 11 13.57 35.27 -4.84
CA TYR A 11 14.16 34.26 -5.74
C TYR A 11 14.13 32.86 -5.11
N ILE A 12 14.51 32.75 -3.83
CA ILE A 12 14.44 31.52 -3.06
C ILE A 12 12.99 31.04 -2.95
N ASN A 13 12.05 31.92 -2.62
CA ASN A 13 10.64 31.55 -2.45
C ASN A 13 10.03 31.03 -3.76
N ASN A 14 10.32 31.66 -4.90
CA ASN A 14 9.87 31.18 -6.21
C ASN A 14 10.44 29.80 -6.58
N MET A 15 11.70 29.53 -6.22
CA MET A 15 12.33 28.22 -6.43
C MET A 15 11.73 27.13 -5.50
N TYR A 16 11.37 27.49 -4.27
CA TYR A 16 10.66 26.58 -3.34
C TYR A 16 9.17 26.38 -3.70
N GLN A 17 8.51 27.31 -4.38
CA GLN A 17 7.11 27.15 -4.79
C GLN A 17 6.94 25.96 -5.75
N SER A 18 7.85 25.79 -6.72
CA SER A 18 7.86 24.64 -7.63
C SER A 18 8.08 23.31 -6.90
N ASP A 19 8.96 23.28 -5.90
CA ASP A 19 9.24 22.08 -5.10
C ASP A 19 8.07 21.73 -4.19
N ARG A 20 7.43 22.73 -3.56
CA ARG A 20 6.23 22.52 -2.74
C ARG A 20 5.04 22.06 -3.57
N ALA A 21 4.85 22.61 -4.77
CA ALA A 21 3.80 22.18 -5.69
C ALA A 21 4.01 20.72 -6.10
N SER A 22 5.24 20.35 -6.48
CA SER A 22 5.62 18.97 -6.80
C SER A 22 5.39 18.03 -5.63
N GLY A 23 5.81 18.40 -4.43
CA GLY A 23 5.57 17.62 -3.20
C GLY A 23 4.09 17.40 -2.91
N ARG A 24 3.25 18.43 -3.13
CA ARG A 24 1.79 18.32 -2.96
C ARG A 24 1.16 17.37 -3.99
N LEU A 25 1.59 17.45 -5.25
CA LEU A 25 1.13 16.53 -6.30
C LEU A 25 1.53 15.08 -5.99
N PHE A 26 2.78 14.84 -5.60
CA PHE A 26 3.24 13.51 -5.18
C PHE A 26 2.40 12.99 -4.01
N SER A 27 2.12 13.82 -2.99
CA SER A 27 1.28 13.42 -1.87
C SER A 27 -0.12 12.98 -2.30
N ILE A 28 -0.76 13.68 -3.23
CA ILE A 28 -2.08 13.31 -3.75
C ILE A 28 -2.01 12.01 -4.55
N PHE A 29 -1.01 11.87 -5.44
CA PHE A 29 -0.83 10.64 -6.21
C PHE A 29 -0.52 9.44 -5.32
N THR A 30 0.29 9.61 -4.28
CA THR A 30 0.55 8.55 -3.29
C THR A 30 -0.74 8.12 -2.60
N LEU A 31 -1.58 9.07 -2.19
CA LEU A 31 -2.87 8.76 -1.56
C LEU A 31 -3.81 8.01 -2.52
N LEU A 32 -3.91 8.44 -3.78
CA LEU A 32 -4.69 7.74 -4.80
C LEU A 32 -4.15 6.33 -5.08
N ALA A 33 -2.83 6.18 -5.19
CA ALA A 33 -2.18 4.89 -5.40
C ALA A 33 -2.48 3.91 -4.26
N ILE A 34 -2.47 4.39 -3.00
CA ILE A 34 -2.85 3.58 -1.84
C ILE A 34 -4.31 3.11 -1.95
N ILE A 35 -5.24 4.00 -2.33
CA ILE A 35 -6.65 3.64 -2.49
C ILE A 35 -6.83 2.57 -3.58
N ILE A 36 -6.19 2.74 -4.74
CA ILE A 36 -6.26 1.78 -5.85
C ILE A 36 -5.65 0.43 -5.44
N ALA A 37 -4.53 0.44 -4.73
CA ALA A 37 -3.90 -0.78 -4.21
C ALA A 37 -4.83 -1.51 -3.23
N CYS A 38 -5.52 -0.79 -2.34
CA CYS A 38 -6.50 -1.36 -1.42
C CYS A 38 -7.68 -2.01 -2.17
N VAL A 39 -8.18 -1.38 -3.24
CA VAL A 39 -9.24 -1.96 -4.09
C VAL A 39 -8.75 -3.21 -4.82
N GLY A 40 -7.52 -3.21 -5.34
CA GLY A 40 -6.91 -4.37 -5.98
C GLY A 40 -6.72 -5.55 -5.01
N LEU A 41 -6.21 -5.26 -3.80
CA LEU A 41 -6.07 -6.25 -2.73
C LEU A 41 -7.44 -6.82 -2.32
N PHE A 42 -8.47 -5.97 -2.24
CA PHE A 42 -9.86 -6.38 -1.99
C PHE A 42 -10.37 -7.35 -3.07
N GLY A 43 -10.16 -7.02 -4.35
CA GLY A 43 -10.55 -7.88 -5.47
C GLY A 43 -9.87 -9.25 -5.41
N LEU A 44 -8.56 -9.27 -5.16
CA LEU A 44 -7.78 -10.50 -5.02
C LEU A 44 -8.22 -11.35 -3.82
N ALA A 45 -8.50 -10.72 -2.68
CA ALA A 45 -8.97 -11.43 -1.48
C ALA A 45 -10.37 -12.03 -1.68
N SER A 46 -11.28 -11.29 -2.30
CA SER A 46 -12.62 -11.77 -2.64
C SER A 46 -12.58 -12.94 -3.62
N TYR A 47 -11.79 -12.82 -4.70
CA TYR A 47 -11.61 -13.87 -5.69
C TYR A 47 -11.00 -15.15 -5.10
N SER A 48 -9.94 -15.02 -4.28
CA SER A 48 -9.31 -16.16 -3.61
C SER A 48 -10.26 -16.88 -2.64
N THR A 49 -11.12 -16.11 -1.96
CA THR A 49 -12.15 -16.67 -1.06
C THR A 49 -13.24 -17.42 -1.84
N GLN A 50 -13.69 -16.89 -2.99
CA GLN A 50 -14.63 -17.58 -3.87
C GLN A 50 -14.07 -18.88 -4.44
N GLN A 51 -12.79 -18.90 -4.82
CA GLN A 51 -12.18 -20.10 -5.40
C GLN A 51 -12.01 -21.23 -4.37
N ARG A 52 -11.90 -20.89 -3.07
CA ARG A 52 -11.77 -21.85 -1.97
C ARG A 52 -13.05 -22.04 -1.14
N ILE A 53 -14.19 -21.54 -1.62
CA ILE A 53 -15.47 -21.57 -0.89
C ILE A 53 -15.92 -23.00 -0.55
N LYS A 54 -15.64 -23.97 -1.43
CA LYS A 54 -15.95 -25.39 -1.21
C LYS A 54 -15.13 -26.01 -0.08
N GLU A 55 -13.83 -25.72 -0.01
CA GLU A 55 -12.94 -26.20 1.07
C GLU A 55 -13.30 -25.56 2.42
N ILE A 56 -13.64 -24.27 2.40
CA ILE A 56 -14.07 -23.49 3.56
C ILE A 56 -15.41 -24.03 4.10
N GLY A 57 -16.36 -24.33 3.22
CA GLY A 57 -17.66 -24.91 3.56
C GLY A 57 -17.52 -26.27 4.25
N ILE A 58 -16.72 -27.19 3.69
CA ILE A 58 -16.49 -28.52 4.28
C ILE A 58 -15.83 -28.41 5.67
N ARG A 59 -14.84 -27.52 5.83
CA ARG A 59 -14.18 -27.29 7.13
C ARG A 59 -15.11 -26.66 8.16
N LYS A 60 -16.02 -25.78 7.76
CA LYS A 60 -17.00 -25.13 8.66
C LYS A 60 -18.00 -26.15 9.21
N VAL A 61 -18.47 -27.08 8.38
CA VAL A 61 -19.36 -28.19 8.78
C VAL A 61 -18.65 -29.17 9.71
N MET A 62 -17.34 -29.37 9.53
CA MET A 62 -16.47 -30.17 10.41
C MET A 62 -16.05 -29.44 11.71
N GLY A 63 -16.64 -28.29 12.03
CA GLY A 63 -16.39 -27.56 13.27
C GLY A 63 -15.10 -26.70 13.30
N SER A 64 -14.46 -26.47 12.17
CA SER A 64 -13.28 -25.58 12.11
C SER A 64 -13.67 -24.11 12.33
N SER A 65 -13.01 -23.44 13.27
CA SER A 65 -13.27 -22.03 13.54
C SER A 65 -12.90 -21.12 12.36
N ILE A 66 -13.68 -20.05 12.21
CA ILE A 66 -13.49 -18.96 11.23
C ILE A 66 -12.07 -18.35 11.36
N SER A 67 -11.50 -18.35 12.56
CA SER A 67 -10.16 -17.84 12.85
C SER A 67 -9.06 -18.57 12.08
N LYS A 68 -9.19 -19.89 11.83
CA LYS A 68 -8.20 -20.65 11.04
C LYS A 68 -8.22 -20.30 9.56
N ILE A 69 -9.39 -19.94 9.02
CA ILE A 69 -9.53 -19.51 7.62
C ILE A 69 -8.93 -18.12 7.44
N VAL A 70 -9.18 -17.21 8.40
CA VAL A 70 -8.57 -15.87 8.44
C VAL A 70 -7.05 -15.96 8.51
N LEU A 71 -6.52 -16.85 9.36
CA LEU A 71 -5.07 -17.05 9.51
C LEU A 71 -4.44 -17.56 8.21
N LEU A 72 -5.03 -18.59 7.58
CA LEU A 72 -4.52 -19.18 6.34
C LEU A 72 -4.47 -18.15 5.21
N LEU A 73 -5.57 -17.42 5.01
CA LEU A 73 -5.65 -16.40 3.97
C LEU A 73 -4.67 -15.26 4.24
N SER A 74 -4.58 -14.80 5.49
CA SER A 74 -3.61 -13.76 5.87
C SER A 74 -2.16 -14.20 5.62
N THR A 75 -1.80 -15.46 5.91
CA THR A 75 -0.43 -15.95 5.68
C THR A 75 -0.05 -16.02 4.20
N ASP A 76 -0.98 -16.38 3.31
CA ASP A 76 -0.72 -16.40 1.86
C ASP A 76 -0.49 -14.98 1.32
N PHE A 77 -1.29 -14.01 1.78
CA PHE A 77 -1.08 -12.60 1.44
C PHE A 77 0.22 -12.03 2.01
N VAL A 78 0.57 -12.37 3.25
CA VAL A 78 1.84 -11.91 3.86
C VAL A 78 3.05 -12.38 3.04
N LYS A 79 3.04 -13.62 2.52
CA LYS A 79 4.11 -14.09 1.61
C LYS A 79 4.21 -13.26 0.34
N LEU A 80 3.07 -12.93 -0.27
CA LEU A 80 3.04 -12.06 -1.46
C LEU A 80 3.56 -10.66 -1.14
N ILE A 81 3.18 -10.08 0.01
CA ILE A 81 3.65 -8.77 0.46
C ILE A 81 5.16 -8.77 0.68
N ILE A 82 5.72 -9.79 1.35
CA ILE A 82 7.16 -9.93 1.57
C ILE A 82 7.90 -10.04 0.23
N GLY A 83 7.39 -10.83 -0.71
CA GLY A 83 7.97 -10.95 -2.05
C GLY A 83 7.99 -9.62 -2.81
N ALA A 84 6.87 -8.89 -2.78
CA ALA A 84 6.78 -7.55 -3.36
C ALA A 84 7.74 -6.57 -2.67
N PHE A 85 7.89 -6.66 -1.35
CA PHE A 85 8.78 -5.80 -0.59
C PHE A 85 10.26 -5.98 -0.97
N LEU A 86 10.67 -7.24 -1.15
CA LEU A 86 12.03 -7.59 -1.57
C LEU A 86 12.40 -6.97 -2.93
N ILE A 87 11.43 -6.88 -3.84
CA ILE A 87 11.58 -6.31 -5.18
C ILE A 87 11.47 -4.77 -5.14
N SER A 88 10.62 -4.24 -4.26
CA SER A 88 10.38 -2.80 -4.14
C SER A 88 11.61 -2.03 -3.64
N ILE A 89 12.37 -2.57 -2.68
CA ILE A 89 13.57 -1.92 -2.12
C ILE A 89 14.62 -1.56 -3.21
N PRO A 90 15.13 -2.50 -4.03
CA PRO A 90 16.14 -2.18 -5.03
C PRO A 90 15.61 -1.23 -6.11
N ILE A 91 14.36 -1.41 -6.53
CA ILE A 91 13.70 -0.52 -7.49
C ILE A 91 13.62 0.90 -6.93
N GLY A 92 13.16 1.05 -5.69
CA GLY A 92 13.04 2.34 -5.03
C GLY A 92 14.38 3.07 -4.91
N ILE A 93 15.44 2.36 -4.50
CA ILE A 93 16.79 2.95 -4.41
C ILE A 93 17.29 3.39 -5.80
N LEU A 94 17.09 2.59 -6.84
CA LEU A 94 17.51 2.92 -8.20
C LEU A 94 16.75 4.13 -8.75
N SER A 95 15.42 4.16 -8.62
CA SER A 95 14.59 5.29 -9.03
C SER A 95 14.99 6.58 -8.31
N MET A 96 15.21 6.49 -6.99
CA MET A 96 15.61 7.62 -6.16
C MET A 96 17.01 8.12 -6.58
N LYS A 97 17.98 7.22 -6.81
CA LYS A 97 19.32 7.58 -7.32
C LYS A 97 19.26 8.26 -8.69
N PHE A 98 18.42 7.76 -9.60
CA PHE A 98 18.25 8.36 -10.93
C PHE A 98 17.65 9.77 -10.83
N TRP A 99 16.67 9.95 -9.94
CA TRP A 99 16.04 11.25 -9.71
C TRP A 99 17.00 12.25 -9.05
N LEU A 100 17.73 11.84 -8.02
CA LEU A 100 18.69 12.70 -7.32
C LEU A 100 19.90 13.08 -8.18
N LYS A 101 20.20 12.36 -9.27
CA LYS A 101 21.28 12.72 -10.20
C LYS A 101 21.08 14.11 -10.83
N ASN A 102 19.84 14.57 -10.95
CA ASN A 102 19.51 15.89 -11.48
C ASN A 102 19.67 17.02 -10.44
N PHE A 103 19.97 16.70 -9.18
CA PHE A 103 20.12 17.66 -8.09
C PHE A 103 21.57 17.72 -7.60
N SER A 104 22.15 18.92 -7.60
CA SER A 104 23.54 19.17 -7.17
C SER A 104 23.76 18.91 -5.66
N PHE A 105 22.70 18.98 -4.86
CA PHE A 105 22.68 18.57 -3.45
C PHE A 105 21.96 17.23 -3.29
N SER A 106 22.69 16.18 -2.91
CA SER A 106 22.13 14.85 -2.70
C SER A 106 21.91 14.55 -1.21
N THR A 107 20.67 14.28 -0.82
CA THR A 107 20.36 13.77 0.53
C THR A 107 20.67 12.28 0.62
N ASN A 108 21.24 11.84 1.74
CA ASN A 108 21.53 10.43 1.98
C ASN A 108 20.22 9.64 2.12
N ILE A 109 19.99 8.67 1.22
CA ILE A 109 18.81 7.80 1.25
C ILE A 109 18.98 6.82 2.40
N SER A 110 18.34 7.11 3.54
CA SER A 110 18.33 6.18 4.65
C SER A 110 17.46 4.96 4.33
N LEU A 111 18.05 3.77 4.42
CA LEU A 111 17.35 2.49 4.33
C LEU A 111 16.20 2.39 5.34
N MET A 112 16.25 3.17 6.42
CA MET A 112 15.24 3.21 7.46
C MET A 112 13.88 3.72 6.96
N ILE A 113 13.85 4.57 5.93
CA ILE A 113 12.60 5.05 5.31
C ILE A 113 11.85 3.90 4.62
N PHE A 114 12.57 3.00 3.96
CA PHE A 114 11.97 1.80 3.37
C PHE A 114 11.42 0.87 4.45
N VAL A 115 12.14 0.72 5.58
CA VAL A 115 11.65 -0.09 6.70
C VAL A 115 10.34 0.49 7.26
N TYR A 116 10.27 1.80 7.52
CA TYR A 116 9.05 2.43 8.01
C TYR A 116 7.90 2.33 7.00
N ALA A 117 8.16 2.60 5.71
CA ALA A 117 7.16 2.49 4.66
C ALA A 117 6.63 1.05 4.51
N GLY A 118 7.51 0.05 4.65
CA GLY A 118 7.13 -1.35 4.63
C GLY A 118 6.33 -1.81 5.83
N LEU A 119 6.73 -1.37 7.02
CA LEU A 119 5.99 -1.68 8.22
C LEU A 119 4.60 -1.05 8.18
N LEU A 120 4.49 0.20 7.71
CA LEU A 120 3.22 0.87 7.53
C LEU A 120 2.33 0.17 6.50
N SER A 121 2.88 -0.20 5.32
CA SER A 121 2.11 -0.88 4.27
C SER A 121 1.65 -2.27 4.71
N LEU A 122 2.49 -3.00 5.45
CA LEU A 122 2.16 -4.31 6.02
C LEU A 122 1.04 -4.20 7.06
N VAL A 123 1.09 -3.19 7.93
CA VAL A 123 0.01 -2.92 8.90
C VAL A 123 -1.30 -2.60 8.18
N ILE A 124 -1.27 -1.72 7.17
CA ILE A 124 -2.46 -1.37 6.38
C ILE A 124 -3.03 -2.62 5.70
N ALA A 125 -2.19 -3.40 5.02
CA ALA A 125 -2.62 -4.61 4.34
C ALA A 125 -3.23 -5.63 5.31
N LEU A 126 -2.60 -5.87 6.47
CA LEU A 126 -3.14 -6.77 7.49
C LEU A 126 -4.49 -6.29 8.03
N ILE A 127 -4.65 -4.99 8.28
CA ILE A 127 -5.93 -4.42 8.73
C ILE A 127 -6.99 -4.61 7.64
N THR A 128 -6.70 -4.27 6.39
CA THR A 128 -7.63 -4.41 5.26
C THR A 128 -8.04 -5.87 5.04
N ILE A 129 -7.09 -6.80 5.03
CA ILE A 129 -7.36 -8.22 4.84
C ILE A 129 -8.15 -8.78 6.02
N SER A 130 -7.73 -8.52 7.26
CA SER A 130 -8.41 -9.03 8.45
C SER A 130 -9.85 -8.54 8.51
N TYR A 131 -10.06 -7.24 8.29
CA TYR A 131 -11.40 -6.65 8.23
C TYR A 131 -12.26 -7.30 7.14
N HIS A 132 -11.69 -7.50 5.94
CA HIS A 132 -12.41 -8.12 4.84
C HIS A 132 -12.75 -9.59 5.10
N THR A 133 -11.78 -10.40 5.53
CA THR A 133 -12.02 -11.82 5.78
C THR A 133 -13.02 -12.03 6.91
N ILE A 134 -12.98 -11.22 7.96
CA ILE A 134 -14.00 -11.24 9.02
C ILE A 134 -15.36 -10.88 8.42
N ARG A 135 -15.46 -9.79 7.65
CA ARG A 135 -16.71 -9.36 7.03
C ARG A 135 -17.26 -10.43 6.09
N SER A 136 -16.47 -10.95 5.16
CA SER A 136 -16.85 -12.01 4.21
C SER A 136 -17.18 -13.35 4.89
N ALA A 137 -16.53 -13.70 6.00
CA ALA A 137 -16.84 -14.90 6.76
C ALA A 137 -18.10 -14.75 7.65
N SER A 138 -18.44 -13.51 8.02
CA SER A 138 -19.63 -13.15 8.80
C SER A 138 -20.88 -12.93 7.94
N THR A 139 -20.74 -12.69 6.64
CA THR A 139 -21.88 -12.70 5.72
C THR A 139 -22.46 -14.10 5.67
N ASN A 140 -23.73 -14.21 6.05
CA ASN A 140 -24.43 -15.47 6.20
C ASN A 140 -24.49 -16.20 4.83
N PRO A 141 -24.07 -17.48 4.73
CA PRO A 141 -24.05 -18.25 3.49
C PRO A 141 -25.44 -18.58 2.91
N SER A 142 -26.52 -18.07 3.52
CA SER A 142 -27.90 -18.24 3.07
C SER A 142 -28.28 -17.32 1.91
N ASP A 143 -27.55 -16.25 1.64
CA ASP A 143 -27.86 -15.31 0.53
C ASP A 143 -27.14 -15.68 -0.79
N THR A 144 -26.08 -16.48 -0.72
CA THR A 144 -25.33 -16.94 -1.92
C THR A 144 -25.97 -18.15 -2.62
N LEU A 145 -26.90 -18.84 -1.96
CA LEU A 145 -27.60 -20.01 -2.51
C LEU A 145 -28.94 -19.67 -3.17
N ARG A 146 -29.37 -18.40 -3.18
CA ARG A 146 -30.62 -17.96 -3.80
C ARG A 146 -30.46 -17.33 -5.18
N HIS A 147 -29.25 -17.39 -5.74
CA HIS A 147 -28.91 -16.87 -7.07
C HIS A 147 -28.37 -17.94 -8.02
N GLU A 148 -28.55 -19.22 -7.71
CA GLU A 148 -28.76 -20.23 -8.76
C GLU A 148 -30.26 -20.33 -9.08
#